data_AF-A0A537M544-F1
#
_entry.id   AF-A0A537M544-F1
#
_cell.length_a   1.000
_cell.length_b   1.000
_cell.length_c   1.000
_cell.angle_alpha   90.00
_cell.angle_beta   90.00
_cell.angle_gamma   90.00
#
_symmetry.space_group_name_H-M   'P 1'
#
loop_
_entity.id
_entity.type
_entity.pdbx_description
1 polymer ?
#
loop_
_entity_poly.entity_id
_entity_poly.type
_entity_poly.pdbx_seq_one_letter_code
_entity_poly.pdbx_strand_id
1 'polypeptide(L)'
;MKPMFKAAVLLAAAAALAPISAQTSSAQSQSSAEADASAQEKISRLVVYGNDPCPHAEDQIVVCARRPESERYRIPKALRDTDTEAGDSTSWGMRAQSLEYAGRTGTQSCSPVGPGGFTGCWDQMMRVAHTEHPTNLVPR
;
A
#
# COMPACT_ATOMS: atom_id res chain seq x y z
N MET A 1 31.84 -10.41 -42.97
CA MET A 1 31.84 -11.73 -42.31
C MET A 1 30.44 -11.99 -41.75
N LYS A 2 29.65 -12.84 -42.42
CA LYS A 2 28.54 -13.61 -41.81
C LYS A 2 29.18 -14.90 -41.18
N PRO A 3 28.50 -15.78 -40.40
CA PRO A 3 27.04 -15.90 -40.20
C PRO A 3 26.57 -16.32 -38.78
N MET A 4 25.23 -16.28 -38.60
CA MET A 4 24.36 -17.27 -37.91
C MET A 4 24.54 -17.46 -36.39
N PHE A 5 23.47 -17.51 -35.59
CA PHE A 5 22.58 -18.67 -35.47
C PHE A 5 21.10 -18.31 -35.33
N LYS A 6 20.29 -19.14 -35.98
CA LYS A 6 18.82 -19.09 -36.06
C LYS A 6 18.20 -19.85 -34.88
N ALA A 7 16.98 -19.39 -34.54
CA ALA A 7 15.84 -20.05 -33.92
C ALA A 7 15.93 -21.57 -33.62
N ALA A 8 15.43 -21.94 -32.44
CA ALA A 8 14.69 -23.20 -32.27
C ALA A 8 13.68 -23.05 -31.12
N VAL A 9 12.42 -22.86 -31.50
CA VAL A 9 11.24 -23.19 -30.70
C VAL A 9 11.22 -24.71 -30.53
N LEU A 10 11.11 -25.19 -29.30
CA LEU A 10 10.69 -26.57 -29.01
C LEU A 10 9.41 -26.52 -28.18
N LEU A 11 8.29 -26.82 -28.84
CA LEU A 11 7.07 -27.30 -28.23
C LEU A 11 7.34 -28.68 -27.60
N ALA A 12 6.99 -28.86 -26.34
CA ALA A 12 6.72 -30.19 -25.78
C ALA A 12 5.56 -30.08 -24.77
N ALA A 13 4.44 -30.68 -25.15
CA ALA A 13 3.28 -30.92 -24.31
C ALA A 13 3.56 -32.07 -23.32
N ALA A 14 2.98 -32.00 -22.12
CA ALA A 14 2.30 -33.11 -21.45
C ALA A 14 1.89 -32.70 -20.03
N ALA A 15 0.60 -32.80 -19.75
CA ALA A 15 0.05 -32.82 -18.41
C ALA A 15 0.56 -34.06 -17.66
N ALA A 16 1.08 -33.87 -16.46
CA ALA A 16 1.21 -34.94 -15.47
C ALA A 16 0.54 -34.46 -14.18
N LEU A 17 -0.56 -35.12 -13.83
CA LEU A 17 -1.21 -35.01 -12.54
C LEU A 17 -0.39 -35.75 -11.47
N ALA A 18 -0.52 -35.21 -10.25
CA ALA A 18 -0.39 -35.85 -8.93
C ALA A 18 0.97 -35.70 -8.21
N PRO A 19 1.00 -35.89 -6.87
CA PRO A 19 0.42 -34.97 -5.87
C PRO A 19 1.47 -34.68 -4.78
N ILE A 20 1.67 -33.44 -4.35
CA ILE A 20 2.63 -33.15 -3.28
C ILE A 20 1.94 -32.35 -2.17
N SER A 21 1.46 -33.15 -1.22
CA SER A 21 1.62 -32.97 0.21
C SER A 21 1.10 -31.68 0.83
N ALA A 22 0.04 -31.88 1.62
CA ALA A 22 -0.27 -31.09 2.79
C ALA A 22 1.01 -30.62 3.50
N GLN A 23 1.25 -29.31 3.48
CA GLN A 23 2.13 -28.67 4.45
C GLN A 23 1.23 -28.03 5.50
N THR A 24 0.76 -28.92 6.37
CA THR A 24 0.49 -28.61 7.78
C THR A 24 1.74 -27.97 8.38
N SER A 25 1.52 -26.88 9.09
CA SER A 25 2.38 -26.34 10.16
C SER A 25 3.85 -26.09 9.83
N SER A 26 4.19 -24.82 9.74
CA SER A 26 4.97 -24.26 10.84
C SER A 26 4.43 -22.88 11.15
N ALA A 27 3.75 -22.80 12.30
CA ALA A 27 3.66 -21.57 13.06
C ALA A 27 5.09 -21.05 13.17
N GLN A 28 5.39 -19.99 12.41
CA GLN A 28 6.60 -19.22 12.66
C GLN A 28 6.42 -18.67 14.07
N SER A 29 7.03 -19.38 15.01
CA SER A 29 7.36 -18.88 16.33
C SER A 29 8.18 -17.62 16.07
N GLN A 30 7.50 -16.49 16.07
CA GLN A 30 8.14 -15.20 16.29
C GLN A 30 8.72 -15.32 17.68
N SER A 31 9.99 -15.73 17.74
CA SER A 31 10.85 -15.41 18.86
C SER A 31 10.79 -13.88 18.95
N SER A 32 9.91 -13.40 19.83
CA SER A 32 10.16 -12.15 20.52
C SER A 32 11.59 -12.28 21.02
N ALA A 33 12.47 -11.43 20.52
CA ALA A 33 13.68 -11.16 21.24
C ALA A 33 13.23 -10.76 22.64
N GLU A 34 13.45 -11.64 23.61
CA GLU A 34 13.45 -11.28 25.03
C GLU A 34 14.43 -10.12 25.12
N ALA A 35 13.91 -8.90 25.09
CA ALA A 35 14.65 -7.74 25.54
C ALA A 35 14.99 -8.07 27.00
N ASP A 36 16.29 -8.22 27.25
CA ASP A 36 16.87 -8.41 28.57
C ASP A 36 16.14 -7.52 29.59
N ALA A 37 15.26 -8.15 30.37
CA ALA A 37 14.41 -7.49 31.35
C ALA A 37 15.13 -7.41 32.71
N SER A 38 16.46 -7.44 32.70
CA SER A 38 17.27 -7.25 33.89
C SER A 38 17.95 -5.88 33.85
N ALA A 39 17.43 -4.96 34.68
CA ALA A 39 17.95 -3.61 34.94
C ALA A 39 17.69 -2.49 33.91
N GLN A 40 16.64 -2.57 33.10
CA GLN A 40 16.05 -1.36 32.54
C GLN A 40 15.31 -0.63 33.66
N GLU A 41 15.89 0.47 34.15
CA GLU A 41 15.18 1.43 34.99
C GLU A 41 13.80 1.73 34.36
N LYS A 42 12.72 1.45 35.09
CA LYS A 42 11.36 1.64 34.57
C LYS A 42 11.13 3.14 34.41
N ILE A 43 11.07 3.63 33.18
CA ILE A 43 10.82 5.05 32.87
C ILE A 43 9.43 5.18 32.23
N SER A 44 8.52 5.84 32.93
CA SER A 44 7.17 6.15 32.45
C SER A 44 7.09 7.60 31.97
N ARG A 45 6.72 7.81 30.71
CA ARG A 45 6.61 9.15 30.08
C ARG A 45 5.14 9.52 29.94
N LEU A 46 4.69 10.52 30.69
CA LEU A 46 3.30 10.98 30.67
C LEU A 46 3.22 12.44 30.21
N VAL A 47 2.09 12.80 29.58
CA VAL A 47 1.78 14.18 29.23
C VAL A 47 0.71 14.70 30.18
N VAL A 48 1.02 15.79 30.88
CA VAL A 48 0.15 16.38 31.91
C VAL A 48 -0.34 17.75 31.42
N TYR A 49 -1.61 18.06 31.61
CA TYR A 49 -2.23 19.29 31.12
C TYR A 49 -2.39 20.31 32.23
N GLY A 50 -2.15 21.59 31.91
CA GLY A 50 -2.35 22.69 32.84
C GLY A 50 -1.54 22.56 34.12
N ASN A 51 -2.27 22.56 35.24
CA ASN A 51 -1.72 22.42 36.60
C ASN A 51 -2.01 21.04 37.21
N ASP A 52 -2.39 20.06 36.40
CA ASP A 52 -2.59 18.71 36.90
C ASP A 52 -1.29 18.18 37.56
N PRO A 53 -1.41 17.44 38.68
CA PRO A 53 -0.25 16.85 39.34
C PRO A 53 0.32 15.71 38.50
N CYS A 54 1.65 15.65 38.40
CA CYS A 54 2.34 14.49 37.84
C CYS A 54 2.22 13.33 38.85
N PRO A 55 1.70 12.15 38.45
CA PRO A 55 1.57 11.02 39.37
C PRO A 55 2.95 10.53 39.80
N HIS A 56 3.11 10.25 41.10
CA HIS A 56 4.32 9.66 41.65
C HIS A 56 4.20 8.13 41.64
N ALA A 57 5.29 7.44 41.34
CA ALA A 57 5.40 6.00 41.45
C ALA A 57 6.72 5.66 42.15
N GLU A 58 6.70 4.65 43.02
CA GLU A 58 7.85 4.33 43.89
C GLU A 58 8.90 3.48 43.16
N ASP A 59 8.46 2.58 42.27
CA ASP A 59 9.33 1.62 41.57
C ASP A 59 9.78 2.08 40.18
N GLN A 60 9.43 3.31 39.76
CA GLN A 60 9.69 3.81 38.41
C GLN A 60 9.86 5.33 38.35
N ILE A 61 10.77 5.80 37.50
CA ILE A 61 10.94 7.23 37.22
C ILE A 61 9.79 7.69 36.32
N VAL A 62 9.02 8.68 36.80
CA VAL A 62 7.97 9.32 36.03
C VAL A 62 8.46 10.65 35.46
N VAL A 63 8.55 10.75 34.13
CA VAL A 63 8.92 11.98 33.42
C VAL A 63 7.65 12.58 32.82
N CYS A 64 7.19 13.69 33.40
CA CYS A 64 6.00 14.40 32.93
C CYS A 64 6.35 15.55 31.99
N ALA A 65 5.87 15.50 30.75
CA ALA A 65 5.89 16.63 29.84
C ALA A 65 4.62 17.48 30.06
N ARG A 66 4.77 18.72 30.52
CA ARG A 66 3.63 19.62 30.74
C ARG A 66 3.19 20.28 29.42
N ARG A 67 1.87 20.37 29.22
CA ARG A 67 1.21 21.07 28.10
C ARG A 67 0.12 22.01 28.65
N PRO A 68 -0.21 23.11 27.99
CA PRO A 68 -1.26 24.02 28.47
C PRO A 68 -2.65 23.37 28.41
N GLU A 69 -3.58 23.83 29.25
CA GLU A 69 -4.98 23.32 29.30
C GLU A 69 -5.68 23.34 27.94
N SER A 70 -5.41 24.38 27.14
CA SER A 70 -5.99 24.53 25.81
C SER A 70 -5.63 23.42 24.82
N GLU A 71 -4.62 22.60 25.11
CA GLU A 71 -4.16 21.50 24.28
C GLU A 71 -4.82 20.17 24.63
N ARG A 72 -5.60 20.07 25.71
CA ARG A 72 -6.24 18.80 26.15
C ARG A 72 -7.22 18.23 25.11
N TYR A 73 -7.96 19.11 24.42
CA TYR A 73 -8.99 18.73 23.45
C TYR A 73 -8.62 19.06 22.00
N ARG A 74 -7.43 19.62 21.78
CA ARG A 74 -6.97 20.02 20.45
C ARG A 74 -5.99 18.97 19.92
N ILE A 75 -6.03 18.69 18.61
CA ILE A 75 -5.06 17.85 17.91
C ILE A 75 -3.64 18.29 18.31
N PRO A 76 -2.74 17.43 18.82
CA PRO A 76 -1.41 17.84 19.28
C PRO A 76 -0.63 18.65 18.23
N LYS A 77 0.17 19.65 18.64
CA LYS A 77 0.95 20.50 17.71
C LYS A 77 1.70 19.70 16.62
N ALA A 78 2.36 18.61 16.98
CA ALA A 78 3.12 17.78 16.04
C ALA A 78 2.25 17.14 14.93
N LEU A 79 0.94 17.03 15.16
CA LEU A 79 -0.04 16.50 14.20
C LEU A 79 -0.84 17.62 13.49
N ARG A 80 -0.61 18.89 13.84
CA ARG A 80 -1.26 20.02 13.16
C ARG A 80 -0.55 20.36 11.88
N ASP A 81 0.77 20.31 11.93
CA ASP A 81 1.66 20.49 10.79
C ASP A 81 1.75 19.14 10.08
N THR A 82 0.61 18.56 9.69
CA THR A 82 0.66 17.61 8.59
C THR A 82 1.12 18.44 7.41
N ASP A 83 2.35 18.21 6.94
CA ASP A 83 2.76 18.67 5.64
C ASP A 83 1.58 18.40 4.71
N THR A 84 1.12 19.43 4.00
CA THR A 84 -0.01 19.28 3.06
C THR A 84 0.28 18.19 2.01
N GLU A 85 1.55 17.75 1.94
CA GLU A 85 2.10 16.64 1.16
C GLU A 85 1.93 15.24 1.80
N ALA A 86 1.69 15.12 3.12
CA ALA A 86 1.62 13.85 3.84
C ALA A 86 0.21 13.25 3.91
N GLY A 87 -0.82 14.09 3.76
CA GLY A 87 -2.19 13.65 3.56
C GLY A 87 -2.47 13.65 2.07
N ASP A 88 -2.74 12.48 1.49
CA ASP A 88 -3.19 12.35 0.10
C ASP A 88 -4.32 13.40 -0.14
N SER A 89 -3.97 14.50 -0.80
CA SER A 89 -4.84 15.68 -0.94
C SER A 89 -5.94 15.45 -1.99
N THR A 90 -6.04 14.22 -2.46
CA THR A 90 -7.10 13.73 -3.34
C THR A 90 -8.46 14.05 -2.73
N SER A 91 -9.31 14.74 -3.48
CA SER A 91 -10.67 15.03 -3.03
C SER A 91 -11.44 13.74 -2.78
N TRP A 92 -12.42 13.77 -1.87
CA TRP A 92 -13.29 12.61 -1.65
C TRP A 92 -13.95 12.13 -2.95
N GLY A 93 -14.31 13.05 -3.85
CA GLY A 93 -14.86 12.72 -5.17
C GLY A 93 -13.90 11.89 -6.03
N MET A 94 -12.63 12.26 -6.09
CA MET A 94 -11.62 11.49 -6.83
C MET A 94 -11.37 10.11 -6.19
N ARG A 95 -11.43 10.01 -4.86
CA ARG A 95 -11.37 8.72 -4.15
C ARG A 95 -12.60 7.85 -4.45
N ALA A 96 -13.78 8.43 -4.42
CA ALA A 96 -15.03 7.74 -4.76
C ALA A 96 -14.99 7.22 -6.21
N GLN A 97 -14.48 8.02 -7.15
CA GLN A 97 -14.30 7.60 -8.54
C GLN A 97 -13.34 6.40 -8.66
N SER A 98 -12.28 6.34 -7.86
CA SER A 98 -11.38 5.17 -7.87
C SER A 98 -12.06 3.87 -7.44
N LEU A 99 -13.08 3.95 -6.58
CA LEU A 99 -13.86 2.79 -6.14
C LEU A 99 -14.78 2.26 -7.25
N GLU A 100 -15.24 3.12 -8.18
CA GLU A 100 -16.07 2.70 -9.33
C GLU A 100 -15.32 1.76 -10.29
N TYR A 101 -13.99 1.86 -10.35
CA TYR A 101 -13.17 0.95 -11.16
C TYR A 101 -13.29 -0.51 -10.68
N ALA A 102 -13.47 -0.75 -9.37
CA ALA A 102 -13.43 -2.07 -8.76
C ALA A 102 -14.60 -3.00 -9.15
N GLY A 103 -15.57 -2.54 -9.96
CA GLY A 103 -16.64 -3.37 -10.51
C GLY A 103 -16.83 -3.25 -12.02
N ARG A 104 -15.99 -2.46 -12.70
CA ARG A 104 -16.18 -2.14 -14.12
C ARG A 104 -15.76 -3.32 -15.00
N THR A 105 -16.71 -4.18 -15.32
CA THR A 105 -16.57 -5.37 -16.17
C THR A 105 -17.60 -5.33 -17.31
N GLY A 106 -17.37 -6.09 -18.39
CA GLY A 106 -18.25 -6.13 -19.55
C GLY A 106 -17.73 -5.39 -20.79
N THR A 107 -18.58 -5.20 -21.80
CA THR A 107 -18.24 -4.50 -23.05
C THR A 107 -17.76 -3.07 -22.77
N GLN A 108 -16.72 -2.62 -23.48
CA GLN A 108 -16.03 -1.34 -23.24
C GLN A 108 -15.31 -1.18 -21.90
N SER A 109 -15.22 -2.21 -21.05
CA SER A 109 -14.32 -2.20 -19.88
C SER A 109 -12.97 -2.81 -20.26
N CYS A 110 -11.82 -2.23 -19.89
CA CYS A 110 -10.53 -2.90 -20.10
C CYS A 110 -10.24 -3.87 -18.94
N SER A 111 -11.11 -4.87 -18.75
CA SER A 111 -11.00 -5.88 -17.68
C SER A 111 -10.89 -7.29 -18.27
N PRO A 112 -10.08 -8.18 -17.66
CA PRO A 112 -10.04 -9.60 -18.05
C PRO A 112 -11.27 -10.39 -17.58
N VAL A 113 -12.13 -9.81 -16.75
CA VAL A 113 -13.32 -10.46 -16.19
C VAL A 113 -14.58 -10.00 -16.93
N GLY A 114 -15.40 -10.95 -17.37
CA GLY A 114 -16.68 -10.70 -18.06
C GLY A 114 -16.57 -10.67 -19.59
N PRO A 115 -17.68 -10.95 -20.32
CA PRO A 115 -17.67 -10.93 -21.78
C PRO A 115 -17.49 -9.53 -22.33
N GLY A 116 -16.73 -9.39 -23.42
CA GLY A 116 -16.59 -8.12 -24.14
C GLY A 116 -15.55 -7.14 -23.59
N GLY A 117 -14.83 -7.45 -22.50
CA GLY A 117 -13.82 -6.53 -21.94
C GLY A 117 -12.63 -6.24 -22.88
N PHE A 118 -12.30 -7.18 -23.77
CA PHE A 118 -11.24 -6.96 -24.77
C PHE A 118 -11.49 -5.72 -25.65
N THR A 119 -12.77 -5.34 -25.87
CA THR A 119 -13.14 -4.18 -26.70
C THR A 119 -12.65 -2.86 -26.13
N GLY A 120 -12.70 -2.70 -24.79
CA GLY A 120 -12.21 -1.48 -24.12
C GLY A 120 -10.69 -1.36 -24.15
N CYS A 121 -9.96 -2.48 -24.02
CA CYS A 121 -8.50 -2.48 -24.13
C CYS A 121 -8.04 -2.21 -25.57
N TRP A 122 -8.73 -2.78 -26.57
CA TRP A 122 -8.44 -2.50 -27.98
C TRP A 122 -8.57 -1.00 -28.29
N ASP A 123 -9.67 -0.39 -27.87
CA ASP A 123 -9.93 1.04 -28.03
C ASP A 123 -8.89 1.91 -27.28
N GLN A 124 -8.44 1.47 -26.09
CA GLN A 124 -7.31 2.11 -25.40
C GLN A 124 -6.00 2.01 -26.20
N MET A 125 -5.67 0.86 -26.77
CA MET A 125 -4.47 0.71 -27.60
C MET A 125 -4.51 1.60 -28.84
N MET A 126 -5.67 1.69 -29.50
CA MET A 126 -5.85 2.59 -30.65
C MET A 126 -5.65 4.05 -30.24
N ARG A 127 -6.22 4.49 -29.11
CA ARG A 127 -5.96 5.83 -28.56
C ARG A 127 -4.49 6.10 -28.29
N VAL A 128 -3.80 5.16 -27.65
CA VAL A 128 -2.36 5.29 -27.34
C VAL A 128 -1.56 5.43 -28.64
N ALA A 129 -1.80 4.58 -29.63
CA ALA A 129 -1.17 4.66 -30.94
C ALA A 129 -1.46 6.00 -31.65
N HIS A 130 -2.68 6.54 -31.51
CA HIS A 130 -3.03 7.87 -32.03
C HIS A 130 -2.27 9.00 -31.33
N THR A 131 -2.11 8.92 -30.01
CA THR A 131 -1.34 9.91 -29.25
C THR A 131 0.16 9.85 -29.52
N GLU A 132 0.71 8.67 -29.81
CA GLU A 132 2.13 8.48 -30.13
C GLU A 132 2.50 8.95 -31.55
N HIS A 133 1.55 8.86 -32.49
CA HIS A 133 1.79 9.17 -33.91
C HIS A 133 0.83 10.22 -34.48
N PRO A 134 0.75 11.44 -33.90
CA PRO A 134 -0.25 12.45 -34.27
C PRO A 134 -0.13 12.93 -35.73
N THR A 135 1.04 12.80 -36.35
CA THR A 135 1.33 13.29 -37.71
C THR A 135 1.25 12.21 -38.79
N ASN A 136 1.18 10.93 -38.44
CA ASN A 136 1.16 9.80 -39.40
C ASN A 136 -0.24 9.26 -39.70
N LEU A 137 -1.28 9.93 -39.21
CA LEU A 137 -2.67 9.50 -39.30
C LEU A 137 -3.51 10.41 -40.20
N VAL A 138 -2.87 11.03 -41.20
CA VAL A 138 -3.61 11.65 -42.30
C VAL A 138 -4.35 10.52 -43.03
N PRO A 139 -5.70 10.50 -43.04
CA PRO A 139 -6.41 9.58 -43.92
C PRO A 139 -6.02 9.98 -45.35
N ARG A 140 -5.35 9.07 -46.06
CA ARG A 140 -5.19 9.18 -47.52
C ARG A 140 -6.52 8.93 -48.20
#